data_AF-A0A1L8PHG2-F1
#
_entry.id   AF-A0A1L8PHG2-F1
#
_cell.length_a   1.000
_cell.length_b   1.000
_cell.length_c   1.000
_cell.angle_alpha   90.00
_cell.angle_beta   90.00
_cell.angle_gamma   90.00
#
_symmetry.space_group_name_H-M   'P 1'
#
loop_
_entity.id
_entity.type
_entity.pdbx_description
1 polymer ?
#
loop_
_entity_poly.entity_id
_entity_poly.type
_entity_poly.pdbx_seq_one_letter_code
_entity_poly.pdbx_strand_id
1 'polypeptide(L)'
;MRKEHDILVKGSFKLTLPDDPQIFAYERELDNEKWTVIANLSDTEQARSIHNTAVQALISNYDKKEYDLADLKLKPYEAFVFRNE
;
A
#
# COMPACT_ATOMS: atom_id res chain seq x y z
N MET A 1 4.67 -3.45 14.47
CA MET A 1 4.36 -3.96 13.11
C MET A 1 5.04 -5.29 12.76
N ARG A 2 6.29 -5.35 12.24
CA ARG A 2 6.83 -6.63 11.70
C ARG A 2 6.97 -7.77 12.71
N LYS A 3 7.24 -7.47 13.99
CA LYS A 3 7.37 -8.48 15.06
C LYS A 3 6.03 -8.98 15.58
N GLU A 4 4.93 -8.29 15.25
CA GLU A 4 3.60 -8.52 15.82
C GLU A 4 2.63 -9.12 14.79
N HIS A 5 2.97 -9.10 13.49
CA HIS A 5 2.10 -9.55 12.41
C HIS A 5 2.81 -10.56 11.50
N ASP A 6 2.44 -11.82 11.64
CA ASP A 6 3.01 -12.94 10.89
C ASP A 6 2.82 -12.79 9.38
N ILE A 7 1.73 -12.16 8.90
CA ILE A 7 1.51 -11.88 7.47
C ILE A 7 2.63 -11.07 6.82
N LEU A 8 3.27 -10.17 7.57
CA LEU A 8 4.40 -9.37 7.08
C LEU A 8 5.69 -10.19 6.90
N VAL A 9 5.75 -11.41 7.44
CA VAL A 9 6.92 -12.30 7.37
C VAL A 9 6.61 -13.55 6.54
N LYS A 10 5.48 -14.21 6.82
CA LYS A 10 5.07 -15.50 6.25
C LYS A 10 4.07 -15.37 5.11
N GLY A 11 3.41 -14.21 4.97
CA GLY A 11 2.42 -14.01 3.92
C GLY A 11 3.05 -14.03 2.53
N SER A 12 2.37 -14.72 1.61
CA SER A 12 2.73 -14.80 0.20
C SER A 12 2.79 -13.41 -0.44
N PHE A 13 3.60 -13.24 -1.47
CA PHE A 13 3.81 -11.95 -2.13
C PHE A 13 3.19 -11.97 -3.53
N LYS A 14 2.45 -10.91 -3.88
CA LYS A 14 1.92 -10.69 -5.23
C LYS A 14 2.04 -9.22 -5.63
N LEU A 15 2.75 -8.95 -6.71
CA LEU A 15 2.87 -7.59 -7.27
C LEU A 15 1.55 -7.21 -7.98
N THR A 16 1.05 -5.99 -7.75
CA THR A 16 -0.25 -5.54 -8.29
C THR A 16 -0.14 -4.47 -9.37
N LEU A 17 0.95 -3.71 -9.40
CA LEU A 17 1.24 -2.70 -10.44
C LEU A 17 2.63 -2.93 -11.06
N PRO A 18 2.82 -4.00 -11.86
CA PRO A 18 4.13 -4.34 -12.42
C PRO A 18 4.65 -3.32 -13.45
N ASP A 19 3.74 -2.61 -14.12
CA ASP A 19 4.07 -1.69 -15.22
C ASP A 19 4.22 -0.23 -14.76
N ASP A 20 3.97 0.08 -13.48
CA ASP A 20 4.12 1.42 -12.96
C ASP A 20 5.58 1.67 -12.55
N PRO A 21 6.29 2.61 -13.19
CA PRO A 21 7.71 2.84 -12.93
C PRO A 21 7.97 3.54 -11.59
N GLN A 22 6.95 4.13 -10.96
CA GLN A 22 7.09 4.98 -9.77
C GLN A 22 6.29 4.45 -8.58
N ILE A 23 5.13 3.84 -8.82
CA ILE A 23 4.32 3.27 -7.74
C ILE A 23 4.62 1.78 -7.62
N PHE A 24 5.21 1.41 -6.49
CA PHE A 24 5.40 0.02 -6.12
C PHE A 24 4.26 -0.43 -5.22
N ALA A 25 3.42 -1.32 -5.74
CA ALA A 25 2.27 -1.85 -5.01
C ALA A 25 2.27 -3.39 -5.02
N TYR A 26 2.05 -3.99 -3.85
CA TYR A 26 1.97 -5.44 -3.71
C TYR A 26 1.04 -5.86 -2.58
N GLU A 27 0.50 -7.06 -2.72
CA GLU A 27 -0.32 -7.74 -1.72
C GLU A 27 0.52 -8.73 -0.92
N ARG A 28 0.17 -8.84 0.36
CA ARG A 28 0.59 -9.92 1.26
C ARG A 28 -0.65 -10.69 1.69
N GLU A 29 -0.63 -12.00 1.54
CA GLU A 29 -1.76 -12.86 1.89
C GLU A 29 -1.29 -14.03 2.77
N LEU A 30 -1.95 -14.21 3.91
CA LEU A 30 -1.75 -15.32 4.85
C LEU A 30 -3.09 -15.72 5.44
N ASP A 31 -3.45 -17.00 5.31
CA ASP A 31 -4.74 -17.55 5.74
C ASP A 31 -5.92 -16.73 5.16
N ASN A 32 -6.74 -16.10 6.00
CA ASN A 32 -7.87 -15.26 5.59
C ASN A 32 -7.56 -13.76 5.66
N GLU A 33 -6.29 -13.38 5.83
CA GLU A 33 -5.88 -11.98 5.86
C GLU A 33 -5.15 -11.59 4.56
N LYS A 34 -5.53 -10.43 4.02
CA LYS A 34 -4.86 -9.81 2.87
C LYS A 34 -4.57 -8.35 3.15
N TRP A 35 -3.31 -7.97 2.97
CA TRP A 35 -2.84 -6.60 3.20
C TRP A 35 -2.20 -6.09 1.92
N THR A 36 -2.41 -4.82 1.62
CA THR A 36 -1.79 -4.16 0.48
C THR A 36 -0.79 -3.12 0.97
N VAL A 37 0.40 -3.14 0.37
CA VAL A 37 1.45 -2.16 0.57
C VAL A 37 1.55 -1.32 -0.69
N ILE A 38 1.55 0.01 -0.55
CA ILE A 38 1.75 0.94 -1.66
C ILE A 38 2.85 1.92 -1.29
N ALA A 39 3.79 2.15 -2.19
CA ALA A 39 4.87 3.10 -2.02
C ALA A 39 5.14 3.89 -3.31
N ASN A 40 5.27 5.21 -3.17
CA ASN A 40 5.88 6.05 -4.19
C ASN A 40 7.40 5.91 -4.10
N LEU A 41 8.05 5.31 -5.09
CA LEU A 41 9.50 5.14 -5.16
C LEU A 41 10.18 6.27 -5.96
N SER A 42 9.62 7.48 -5.92
CA SER A 42 10.18 8.67 -6.55
C SER A 42 10.26 9.86 -5.59
N ASP A 43 11.07 10.84 -5.97
CA ASP A 43 11.26 12.11 -5.29
C ASP A 43 10.22 13.18 -5.69
N THR A 44 9.22 12.79 -6.48
CA THR A 44 8.14 13.68 -6.96
C THR A 44 6.79 13.20 -6.47
N GLU A 45 5.81 14.11 -6.40
CA GLU A 45 4.44 13.74 -6.11
C GLU A 45 3.88 12.88 -7.24
N GLN A 46 3.18 11.80 -6.87
CA GLN A 46 2.55 10.89 -7.81
C GLN A 46 1.05 10.81 -7.54
N ALA A 47 0.28 10.83 -8.63
CA ALA A 47 -1.16 10.62 -8.60
C ALA A 47 -1.51 9.38 -9.43
N ARG A 48 -2.35 8.49 -8.87
CA ARG A 48 -2.86 7.29 -9.56
C ARG A 48 -4.32 7.04 -9.19
N SER A 49 -5.04 6.42 -10.12
CA SER A 49 -6.34 5.81 -9.85
C SER A 49 -6.15 4.30 -9.88
N ILE A 50 -6.22 3.66 -8.72
CA ILE A 50 -5.93 2.24 -8.54
C ILE A 50 -7.22 1.46 -8.30
N HIS A 51 -8.10 1.99 -7.44
CA HIS A 51 -9.36 1.33 -7.09
C HIS A 51 -10.42 2.33 -6.61
N ASN A 52 -11.70 2.04 -6.79
CA ASN A 52 -12.76 2.95 -6.37
C ASN A 52 -13.17 2.74 -4.90
N THR A 53 -12.21 2.87 -3.96
CA THR A 53 -12.44 2.64 -2.52
C THR A 53 -11.51 3.48 -1.66
N ALA A 54 -12.03 3.99 -0.54
CA ALA A 54 -11.22 4.63 0.50
C ALA A 54 -10.79 3.59 1.53
N VAL A 55 -9.53 3.67 1.97
CA VAL A 55 -8.94 2.69 2.89
C VAL A 55 -8.27 3.37 4.08
N GLN A 56 -8.32 2.71 5.23
CA GLN A 56 -7.63 3.15 6.44
C GLN A 56 -6.23 2.54 6.48
N ALA A 57 -5.22 3.38 6.63
CA ALA A 57 -3.84 2.96 6.78
C ALA A 57 -3.61 2.36 8.16
N LEU A 58 -3.06 1.15 8.19
CA LEU A 58 -2.50 0.52 9.38
C LEU A 58 -1.21 1.21 9.82
N ILE A 59 -0.41 1.61 8.84
CA ILE A 59 0.82 2.36 9.02
C ILE A 59 1.05 3.21 7.78
N SER A 60 1.55 4.43 8.00
CA SER A 60 2.06 5.32 6.97
C SER A 60 3.34 5.96 7.47
N ASN A 61 4.25 6.30 6.57
CA ASN A 61 5.44 7.09 6.89
C ASN A 61 5.18 8.60 6.92
N TYR A 62 4.00 9.05 6.48
CA TYR A 62 3.49 10.40 6.68
C TYR A 62 2.31 10.39 7.67
N ASP A 63 1.99 11.54 8.25
CA ASP A 63 0.83 11.69 9.16
C ASP A 63 -0.49 11.74 8.37
N LYS A 64 -0.83 10.63 7.71
CA LYS A 64 -2.06 10.43 6.93
C LYS A 64 -2.62 9.05 7.24
N LYS A 65 -3.90 9.00 7.61
CA LYS A 65 -4.57 7.78 8.09
C LYS A 65 -5.56 7.20 7.09
N GLU A 66 -5.97 7.97 6.10
CA GLU A 66 -6.95 7.56 5.11
C GLU A 66 -6.46 7.90 3.71
N TYR A 67 -6.69 6.98 2.79
CA TYR A 67 -6.29 7.08 1.39
C TYR A 67 -7.48 6.76 0.51
N ASP A 68 -7.82 7.67 -0.39
CA ASP A 68 -8.73 7.40 -1.49
C ASP A 68 -7.91 6.75 -2.63
N LEU A 69 -8.23 5.50 -2.98
CA LEU A 69 -7.54 4.80 -4.05
C LEU A 69 -8.01 5.24 -5.45
N ALA A 70 -9.12 5.98 -5.56
CA ALA A 70 -9.66 6.47 -6.82
C ALA A 70 -8.91 7.72 -7.30
N ASP A 71 -8.48 8.56 -6.34
CA ASP A 71 -7.64 9.74 -6.53
C ASP A 71 -6.42 9.69 -5.57
N LEU A 72 -5.63 8.62 -5.69
CA LEU A 72 -4.51 8.37 -4.80
C LEU A 72 -3.37 9.34 -5.10
N LYS A 73 -3.16 10.28 -4.18
CA LYS A 73 -2.03 11.22 -4.19
C LYS A 73 -1.02 10.85 -3.11
N LEU A 74 0.22 10.66 -3.54
CA LEU A 74 1.35 10.28 -2.72
C LEU A 74 2.47 11.32 -2.85
N LYS A 75 2.92 11.84 -1.70
CA LYS A 75 4.10 12.68 -1.60
C LYS A 75 5.37 11.91 -2.00
N PRO A 76 6.49 12.60 -2.26
CA PRO A 76 7.79 11.96 -2.46
C PRO A 76 8.07 10.91 -1.39
N TYR A 77 8.38 9.68 -1.81
CA TYR A 77 8.65 8.56 -0.89
C TYR A 77 7.51 8.17 0.06
N GLU A 78 6.27 8.63 -0.16
CA GLU A 78 5.14 8.24 0.70
C GLU A 78 4.77 6.78 0.49
N ALA A 79 4.61 6.07 1.60
CA ALA A 79 4.25 4.67 1.64
C ALA A 79 3.28 4.38 2.77
N PHE A 80 2.31 3.52 2.50
CA PHE A 80 1.32 3.10 3.48
C PHE A 80 0.91 1.64 3.28
N VAL A 81 0.31 1.07 4.31
CA VAL A 81 -0.21 -0.30 4.32
C VAL A 81 -1.64 -0.28 4.81
N PHE A 82 -2.53 -1.04 4.19
CA PHE A 82 -3.92 -1.23 4.62
C PHE A 82 -4.34 -2.69 4.53
N ARG A 83 -5.42 -3.07 5.23
CA ARG A 83 -6.05 -4.39 5.09
C ARG A 83 -7.07 -4.35 3.97
N ASN A 84 -7.04 -5.32 3.09
CA ASN A 84 -8.11 -5.56 2.14
C ASN A 84 -9.32 -6.13 2.92
N GLU A 85 -10.53 -5.73 2.53
CA GLU A 85 -11.77 -6.32 3.04
C GLU A 85 -12.02 -7.72 2.47
#